data_AF-A0A9P8WI58-F1
#
_entry.id   AF-A0A9P8WI58-F1
#
_cell.length_a   1.000
_cell.length_b   1.000
_cell.length_c   1.000
_cell.angle_alpha   90.00
_cell.angle_beta   90.00
_cell.angle_gamma   90.00
#
_symmetry.space_group_name_H-M   'P 1'
#
loop_
_entity.id
_entity.type
_entity.pdbx_description
1 polymer ?
#
loop_
_entity_poly.entity_id
_entity_poly.type
_entity_poly.pdbx_seq_one_letter_code
_entity_poly.pdbx_strand_id
1 'polypeptide(L)' 'MAGGPSSSPMLHRTAESINSSRVKEERETAKSKLLDAKFNIKTYPDPLVPRDKSKAYPLGVTSEMEQRWIKMIEESRQ' A
#
# COMPACT_ATOMS: atom_id res chain seq x y z
N MET A 1 -36.61 47.47 -28.78
CA MET A 1 -36.61 46.32 -27.84
C MET A 1 -36.97 45.06 -28.63
N ALA A 2 -36.08 44.08 -28.68
CA ALA A 2 -36.37 42.64 -28.83
C ALA A 2 -35.04 41.90 -29.02
N GLY A 3 -34.43 41.46 -27.92
CA GLY A 3 -33.32 40.51 -27.94
C GLY A 3 -33.88 39.11 -28.17
N GLY A 4 -33.42 38.42 -29.22
CA GLY A 4 -33.72 37.00 -29.43
C GLY A 4 -32.93 36.14 -28.43
N PRO A 5 -33.48 34.99 -27.98
CA PRO A 5 -32.78 34.12 -27.06
C PRO A 5 -31.59 33.46 -27.76
N SER A 6 -30.38 33.83 -27.31
CA SER A 6 -29.14 33.08 -27.57
C SER A 6 -29.30 31.67 -27.00
N SER A 7 -29.52 30.69 -27.87
CA SER A 7 -29.53 29.27 -27.51
C SER A 7 -28.08 28.82 -27.26
N SER A 8 -27.67 28.83 -26.00
CA SER A 8 -26.38 28.29 -25.55
C SER A 8 -26.38 26.76 -25.66
N PRO A 9 -25.33 26.11 -26.22
CA PRO A 9 -25.17 24.68 -26.17
C PRO A 9 -24.43 24.31 -24.87
N MET A 10 -25.15 23.97 -23.82
CA MET A 10 -24.57 23.59 -22.53
C MET A 10 -25.69 22.85 -21.78
N LEU A 11 -25.64 21.57 -21.42
CA LEU A 11 -24.60 20.77 -20.77
C LEU A 11 -25.07 19.29 -20.84
N HIS A 12 -24.79 18.56 -21.92
CA HIS A 12 -25.11 17.11 -21.94
C HIS A 12 -23.95 16.22 -22.39
N ARG A 13 -22.78 16.80 -22.69
CA ARG A 13 -21.59 16.07 -23.17
C ARG A 13 -20.44 16.10 -22.18
N THR A 14 -20.72 16.10 -20.88
CA THR A 14 -19.65 16.15 -19.86
C THR A 14 -19.83 15.13 -18.75
N ALA A 15 -21.04 14.78 -18.32
CA ALA A 15 -21.23 13.86 -17.20
C ALA A 15 -20.66 12.44 -17.48
N GLU A 16 -20.95 11.86 -18.64
CA GLU A 16 -20.44 10.52 -19.02
C GLU A 16 -18.92 10.52 -19.25
N SER A 17 -18.40 11.60 -19.86
CA SER A 17 -16.96 11.77 -20.12
C SER A 17 -16.17 11.92 -18.82
N ILE A 18 -16.65 12.72 -17.87
CA ILE A 18 -16.00 12.97 -16.56
C ILE A 18 -16.02 11.72 -15.69
N ASN A 19 -17.12 10.96 -15.70
CA ASN A 19 -17.20 9.68 -14.98
C ASN A 19 -16.23 8.66 -15.57
N SER A 20 -16.12 8.59 -16.89
CA SER A 20 -15.15 7.69 -17.55
C SER A 20 -13.70 8.08 -17.28
N SER A 21 -13.37 9.38 -17.20
CA SER A 21 -12.02 9.84 -16.88
C SER A 21 -11.67 9.58 -15.42
N ARG A 22 -12.62 9.78 -14.50
CA ARG A 22 -12.44 9.49 -13.08
C ARG A 22 -12.25 7.99 -12.81
N VAL A 23 -13.04 7.12 -13.46
CA VAL A 23 -12.85 5.66 -13.34
C VAL A 23 -11.51 5.23 -13.92
N LYS A 24 -11.04 5.84 -15.01
CA LYS A 24 -9.69 5.58 -15.55
C LYS A 24 -8.61 6.03 -14.57
N GLU A 25 -8.75 7.20 -13.97
CA GLU A 25 -7.80 7.73 -12.98
C GLU A 25 -7.76 6.88 -11.70
N GLU A 26 -8.91 6.45 -11.18
CA GLU A 26 -9.01 5.54 -10.04
C GLU A 26 -8.39 4.16 -10.37
N ARG A 27 -8.56 3.66 -11.60
CA ARG A 27 -7.92 2.44 -12.06
C ARG A 27 -6.40 2.59 -12.16
N GLU A 28 -5.90 3.69 -12.71
CA GLU A 28 -4.46 3.95 -12.85
C GLU A 28 -3.79 4.19 -11.49
N THR A 29 -4.46 4.88 -10.57
CA THR A 29 -3.99 5.06 -9.18
C THR A 29 -4.02 3.74 -8.40
N ALA A 30 -5.04 2.91 -8.56
CA ALA A 30 -5.09 1.57 -7.97
C ALA A 30 -3.96 0.68 -8.52
N LYS A 31 -3.74 0.67 -9.83
CA LYS A 31 -2.59 -0.02 -10.45
C LYS A 31 -1.24 0.49 -9.92
N SER A 32 -1.11 1.80 -9.76
CA SER A 32 0.10 2.43 -9.22
C SER A 32 0.35 2.06 -7.76
N LYS A 33 -0.70 1.78 -6.98
CA LYS A 33 -0.60 1.27 -5.59
C LYS A 33 -0.32 -0.24 -5.52
N LEU A 34 -0.70 -1.01 -6.54
CA LEU A 34 -0.50 -2.46 -6.60
C LEU A 34 0.92 -2.85 -7.02
N LEU A 35 1.63 -1.96 -7.70
CA LEU A 35 3.04 -2.13 -8.01
C LEU A 35 3.86 -1.54 -6.86
N ASP A 36 4.38 -2.38 -5.99
CA ASP A 36 5.49 -1.95 -5.14
C ASP A 36 6.63 -1.53 -6.07
N ALA A 37 6.88 -0.23 -6.17
CA ALA A 37 7.88 0.35 -7.07
C ALA A 37 9.30 -0.18 -6.80
N LYS A 38 9.54 -0.79 -5.63
CA LYS A 38 10.81 -1.42 -5.26
C LYS A 38 10.80 -2.94 -5.43
N PHE A 39 9.68 -3.54 -5.79
CA PHE A 39 9.58 -4.98 -5.96
C PHE A 39 10.28 -5.40 -7.25
N ASN A 40 11.31 -6.21 -7.09
CA ASN A 40 12.03 -6.83 -8.19
C ASN A 40 12.02 -8.35 -7.98
N ILE A 41 11.30 -9.06 -8.86
CA ILE A 41 11.15 -10.51 -8.79
C ILE A 41 12.49 -11.25 -8.88
N LYS A 42 13.50 -10.68 -9.56
CA LYS A 42 14.83 -11.29 -9.70
C LYS A 42 15.64 -11.26 -8.39
N THR A 43 15.34 -10.32 -7.51
CA THR A 43 16.01 -10.17 -6.20
C THR A 43 15.13 -10.62 -5.04
N TYR A 44 13.88 -10.99 -5.32
CA TYR A 44 12.96 -11.47 -4.31
C TYR A 44 13.38 -12.87 -3.86
N PRO A 45 13.57 -13.12 -2.56
CA PRO A 45 13.92 -14.45 -2.07
C PRO A 45 12.84 -15.47 -2.46
N ASP A 46 13.25 -16.69 -2.78
CA ASP A 46 12.33 -17.78 -3.12
C ASP A 46 11.25 -17.91 -2.03
N PRO A 47 9.95 -17.72 -2.37
CA PRO A 47 8.86 -17.79 -1.39
C PRO A 47 8.66 -19.21 -0.84
N LEU A 48 9.17 -20.24 -1.50
CA LEU A 48 9.03 -21.64 -1.08
C LEU A 48 10.14 -22.08 -0.13
N VAL A 49 11.22 -21.30 -0.02
CA VAL A 49 12.32 -21.61 0.89
C VAL A 49 12.04 -20.94 2.24
N PRO A 50 12.19 -21.66 3.37
CA PRO A 50 12.14 -21.05 4.68
C PRO A 50 13.10 -19.87 4.74
N ARG A 51 12.59 -18.67 4.98
CA ARG A 51 13.45 -17.52 5.22
C ARG A 51 14.24 -17.81 6.48
N ASP A 52 15.55 -17.69 6.38
CA ASP A 52 16.39 -17.67 7.57
C ASP A 52 15.82 -16.60 8.49
N LYS A 53 15.32 -17.03 9.64
CA LYS A 53 15.05 -16.12 10.75
C LYS A 53 16.44 -15.69 11.20
N SER A 54 17.08 -14.79 10.45
CA SER A 54 18.20 -14.03 10.96
C SER A 54 17.67 -13.50 12.28
N LYS A 55 18.22 -14.01 13.39
CA LYS A 55 17.92 -13.51 14.72
C LYS A 55 18.41 -12.07 14.72
N ALA A 56 17.60 -11.18 14.15
CA ALA A 56 17.78 -9.75 14.14
C ALA A 56 17.36 -9.32 15.53
N TYR A 57 18.17 -9.71 16.51
CA TYR A 57 18.10 -9.11 17.82
C TYR A 57 18.26 -7.60 17.58
N PRO A 58 17.42 -6.75 18.20
CA PRO A 58 17.58 -5.32 18.12
C PRO A 58 19.02 -4.94 18.48
N LEU A 59 19.56 -3.89 17.85
CA LEU A 59 20.89 -3.40 18.16
C LEU A 59 21.02 -3.19 19.69
N GLY A 60 22.00 -3.84 20.31
CA GLY A 60 22.25 -3.74 21.75
C GLY A 60 21.61 -4.83 22.62
N VAL A 61 20.81 -5.74 22.06
CA VAL A 61 20.32 -6.90 22.81
C VAL A 61 21.44 -7.93 22.94
N THR A 62 21.87 -8.18 24.17
CA THR A 62 22.84 -9.22 24.52
C THR A 62 22.14 -10.53 24.86
N SER A 63 22.87 -11.65 24.78
CA SER A 63 22.34 -12.96 25.17
C SER A 63 21.92 -13.00 26.64
N GLU A 64 22.60 -12.26 27.51
CA GLU A 64 22.21 -12.12 28.93
C GLU A 64 20.85 -11.44 29.08
N MET A 65 20.59 -10.40 28.29
CA MET A 65 19.32 -9.69 28.32
C MET A 65 18.17 -10.60 27.86
N GLU A 66 18.40 -11.40 26.81
CA GLU A 66 17.46 -12.44 26.35
C GLU A 66 17.14 -13.45 27.45
N GLN A 67 18.16 -13.97 28.15
CA GLN A 67 17.97 -14.94 29.25
C GLN A 67 17.15 -14.35 30.39
N ARG A 68 17.38 -13.08 30.76
CA ARG A 68 16.61 -12.39 31.80
C ARG A 68 15.14 -12.25 31.41
N TRP A 69 14.85 -11.91 30.16
CA TRP A 69 13.48 -11.82 29.66
C TRP A 69 12.78 -13.17 29.63
N ILE A 70 13.46 -14.22 29.16
CA ILE A 70 12.92 -15.59 29.17
C ILE A 70 12.52 -15.99 30.60
N LYS A 71 13.40 -15.72 31.56
CA LYS A 71 13.14 -16.03 32.97
C LYS A 71 11.90 -15.29 33.51
N MET A 72 11.77 -14.00 33.24
CA MET A 72 10.58 -13.23 33.65
C MET A 72 9.28 -13.76 33.03
N ILE A 73 9.32 -14.20 31.76
CA ILE A 73 8.17 -14.79 31.08
C ILE A 73 7.76 -16.11 31.75
N GLU A 74 8.72 -16.98 32.07
CA GLU A 74 8.45 -18.23 32.78
C GLU A 74 7.85 -18.00 34.18
N GLU A 75 8.42 -17.05 34.93
CA GLU A 75 7.92 -16.66 36.26
C GLU A 75 6.49 -16.11 36.20
N SER A 76 6.13 -15.36 35.15
CA SER A 76 4.79 -14.79 34.97
C SER A 76 3.70 -15.80 34.58
N ARG A 77 4.08 -17.04 34.25
CA ARG A 77 3.16 -18.10 33.80
C ARG A 77 2.67 -18.99 34.95
N GLN A 78 3.23 -18.82 36.15
CA GLN A 78 2.72 -19.39 37.41
C GLN A 78 1.54 -18.58 37.95
#